data_AF-C1H0C2-F1
#
_entry.id   AF-C1H0C2-F1
#
_cell.length_a   1.000
_cell.length_b   1.000
_cell.length_c   1.000
_cell.angle_alpha   90.00
_cell.angle_beta   90.00
_cell.angle_gamma   90.00
#
_symmetry.space_group_name_H-M   'P 1'
#
loop_
_entity.id
_entity.type
_entity.pdbx_description
1 polymer ?
#
loop_
_entity_poly.entity_id
_entity_poly.type
_entity_poly.pdbx_seq_one_letter_code
_entity_poly.pdbx_strand_id
1 'polypeptide(L)'
;MGMLIDLDLAKELSSGRSGARCRTGTMEFMAIEVLLGVSHTYRHDLESLFYVFISIGRSLALKRGHMHVDGFEDILEEFPQSFECVKPLCKELRGILFPCRNGLFTGTPKDPEVLYGPIIQAFDKAINDIKPTES
;
A
#
# COMPACT_ATOMS: atom_id res chain seq x y z
N MET A 1 -7.50 9.16 -16.70
CA MET A 1 -6.53 8.54 -15.76
C MET A 1 -7.16 7.26 -15.27
N GLY A 2 -6.61 6.12 -15.68
CA GLY A 2 -7.11 4.79 -15.33
C GLY A 2 -6.53 4.31 -14.00
N MET A 3 -7.33 3.60 -13.23
CA MET A 3 -6.89 2.91 -12.01
C MET A 3 -6.70 1.43 -12.34
N LEU A 4 -5.52 0.93 -11.99
CA LEU A 4 -5.00 -0.40 -12.25
C LEU A 4 -5.44 -1.31 -11.10
N ILE A 5 -6.56 -2.02 -11.22
CA ILE A 5 -7.01 -2.90 -10.11
C ILE A 5 -7.33 -4.34 -10.48
N ASP A 6 -7.20 -4.77 -11.73
CA ASP A 6 -7.10 -6.22 -12.02
C ASP A 6 -6.66 -6.43 -13.48
N LEU A 7 -5.45 -6.94 -13.68
CA LEU A 7 -4.95 -7.27 -15.03
C LEU A 7 -5.78 -8.38 -15.69
N ASP A 8 -6.41 -9.25 -14.89
CA ASP A 8 -7.25 -10.37 -15.37
C ASP A 8 -8.72 -9.98 -15.61
N LEU A 9 -9.13 -8.78 -15.18
CA LEU A 9 -10.49 -8.25 -15.37
C LEU A 9 -10.51 -6.96 -16.18
N ALA A 10 -9.48 -6.68 -16.99
CA ALA A 10 -9.44 -5.56 -17.91
C ALA A 10 -10.58 -5.67 -18.94
N LYS A 11 -11.78 -5.26 -18.53
CA LYS A 11 -12.98 -5.24 -19.36
C LYS A 11 -12.79 -4.20 -20.46
N GLU A 12 -13.07 -4.61 -21.68
CA GLU A 12 -13.14 -3.75 -22.84
C GLU A 12 -13.96 -2.48 -22.53
N LEU A 13 -13.42 -1.34 -22.95
CA LEU A 13 -13.94 0.02 -22.73
C LEU A 13 -15.35 0.30 -23.31
N SER A 14 -16.12 -0.74 -23.67
CA SER A 14 -17.45 -0.63 -24.26
C SER A 14 -18.60 -0.76 -23.25
N SER A 15 -18.34 -1.09 -21.98
CA SER A 15 -19.40 -1.14 -20.95
C SER A 15 -19.51 0.18 -20.18
N GLY A 16 -20.67 0.83 -20.32
CA GLY A 16 -20.96 2.18 -19.83
C GLY A 16 -20.70 2.40 -18.33
N ARG A 17 -20.46 3.69 -18.03
CA ARG A 17 -20.28 4.33 -16.72
C ARG A 17 -20.96 3.57 -15.56
N SER A 18 -20.20 2.78 -14.81
CA SER A 18 -20.70 2.18 -13.57
C SER A 18 -21.02 3.31 -12.58
N GLY A 19 -22.31 3.52 -12.33
CA GLY A 19 -22.83 4.45 -11.33
C GLY A 19 -22.64 3.96 -9.90
N ALA A 20 -21.52 3.30 -9.60
CA ALA A 20 -21.22 2.76 -8.29
C ALA A 20 -20.98 3.91 -7.29
N ARG A 21 -22.08 4.44 -6.72
CA ARG A 21 -22.08 5.20 -5.46
C ARG A 21 -21.94 4.28 -4.24
N CYS A 22 -21.84 2.97 -4.44
CA CYS A 22 -21.57 2.04 -3.38
C CYS A 22 -20.10 2.19 -2.99
N ARG A 23 -19.82 2.60 -1.76
CA ARG A 23 -18.47 2.62 -1.17
C ARG A 23 -17.93 1.19 -1.19
N THR A 24 -17.17 0.83 -2.22
CA THR A 24 -16.53 -0.48 -2.35
C THR A 24 -15.22 -0.47 -1.56
N GLY A 25 -15.04 -1.40 -0.62
CA GLY A 25 -13.82 -1.56 0.15
C GLY A 25 -14.06 -2.26 1.49
N THR A 26 -13.15 -3.13 1.91
CA THR A 26 -13.10 -3.61 3.30
C THR A 26 -12.65 -2.44 4.17
N MET A 27 -13.44 -2.05 5.17
CA MET A 27 -13.18 -0.81 5.94
C MET A 27 -11.78 -0.74 6.55
N GLU A 28 -11.25 -1.89 6.96
CA GLU A 28 -9.90 -2.05 7.53
C GLU A 28 -8.76 -1.62 6.58
N PHE A 29 -9.00 -1.61 5.27
CA PHE A 29 -8.00 -1.24 4.26
C PHE A 29 -8.30 0.09 3.58
N MET A 30 -9.38 0.78 3.97
CA MET A 30 -9.67 2.09 3.40
C MET A 30 -8.75 3.15 4.00
N ALA A 31 -8.24 4.03 3.13
CA ALA A 31 -7.51 5.22 3.58
C ALA A 31 -8.35 6.06 4.56
N ILE A 32 -7.71 6.63 5.57
CA ILE A 32 -8.39 7.28 6.71
C ILE A 32 -9.29 8.44 6.23
N GLU A 33 -8.82 9.25 5.29
CA GLU A 33 -9.60 10.38 4.77
C GLU A 33 -10.86 9.91 4.02
N VAL A 34 -10.83 8.74 3.37
CA VAL A 34 -11.98 8.15 2.68
C VAL A 34 -13.06 7.72 3.67
N LEU A 35 -12.66 7.18 4.83
CA LEU A 35 -13.56 6.89 5.95
C LEU A 35 -14.24 8.17 6.48
N LEU A 36 -13.50 9.29 6.51
CA LEU A 36 -14.01 10.60 6.90
C LEU A 36 -14.89 11.27 5.84
N GLY A 37 -15.11 10.62 4.69
CA GLY A 37 -15.97 11.13 3.61
C GLY A 37 -15.28 12.11 2.67
N VAL A 38 -13.96 12.21 2.73
CA VAL A 38 -13.18 12.93 1.71
C VAL A 38 -13.27 12.17 0.40
N SER A 39 -13.34 12.91 -0.71
CA SER A 39 -13.36 12.34 -2.06
C SER A 39 -12.13 11.48 -2.31
N HIS A 40 -12.35 10.33 -2.93
CA HIS A 40 -11.30 9.37 -3.27
C HIS A 40 -10.26 9.96 -4.25
N THR A 41 -9.00 9.57 -4.10
CA THR A 41 -7.86 10.02 -4.91
C THR A 41 -6.85 8.88 -5.03
N TYR A 42 -5.90 8.97 -5.97
CA TYR A 42 -4.86 7.96 -6.15
C TYR A 42 -3.98 7.76 -4.89
N ARG A 43 -3.85 8.78 -4.02
CA ARG A 43 -3.14 8.62 -2.74
C ARG A 43 -3.87 7.62 -1.85
N HIS A 44 -5.20 7.65 -1.85
CA HIS A 44 -6.01 6.73 -1.07
C HIS A 44 -5.89 5.29 -1.58
N ASP A 45 -5.76 5.08 -2.89
CA ASP A 45 -5.42 3.77 -3.45
C ASP A 45 -4.07 3.25 -2.94
N LEU A 46 -3.05 4.12 -2.93
CA LEU A 46 -1.70 3.77 -2.45
C LEU A 46 -1.66 3.49 -0.94
N GLU A 47 -2.40 4.26 -0.15
CA GLU A 47 -2.57 4.03 1.29
C GLU A 47 -3.28 2.70 1.55
N SER A 48 -4.33 2.39 0.78
CA SER A 48 -5.04 1.12 0.88
C SER A 48 -4.15 -0.06 0.49
N LEU A 49 -3.37 0.08 -0.59
CA LEU A 49 -2.37 -0.91 -1.01
C LEU A 49 -1.34 -1.17 0.10
N PHE A 50 -0.86 -0.11 0.75
CA PHE A 50 0.07 -0.23 1.86
C PHE A 50 -0.55 -1.02 3.02
N TYR A 51 -1.79 -0.74 3.41
CA TYR A 51 -2.48 -1.53 4.45
C TYR A 51 -2.67 -2.99 4.06
N VAL A 52 -2.98 -3.27 2.79
CA VAL A 52 -3.07 -4.65 2.28
C VAL A 52 -1.72 -5.37 2.38
N PHE A 53 -0.61 -4.73 1.99
CA PHE A 53 0.74 -5.30 2.11
C PHE A 53 1.07 -5.68 3.56
N ILE A 54 0.80 -4.75 4.48
CA ILE A 54 1.00 -4.97 5.90
C ILE A 54 0.12 -6.10 6.43
N SER A 55 -1.16 -6.10 6.06
CA SER A 55 -2.11 -7.14 6.48
C SER A 55 -1.76 -8.52 5.94
N ILE A 56 -1.22 -8.63 4.73
CA ILE A 56 -0.76 -9.90 4.17
C ILE A 56 0.45 -10.38 4.96
N GLY A 57 1.46 -9.53 5.17
CA GLY A 57 2.64 -9.88 5.96
C GLY A 57 2.26 -10.35 7.37
N ARG A 58 1.32 -9.66 8.01
CA ARG A 58 0.76 -10.03 9.31
C ARG A 58 -0.08 -11.31 9.28
N SER A 59 -0.98 -11.49 8.31
CA SER A 59 -1.81 -12.70 8.24
C SER A 59 -0.96 -13.96 8.05
N LEU A 60 0.14 -13.83 7.30
CA LEU A 60 1.12 -14.90 7.15
C LEU A 60 1.88 -15.18 8.46
N ALA A 61 2.02 -14.18 9.33
CA ALA A 61 2.58 -14.30 10.68
C ALA A 61 1.62 -14.96 11.67
N LEU A 62 0.39 -14.47 11.74
CA LEU A 62 -0.61 -14.82 12.77
C LEU A 62 -1.07 -16.28 12.72
N LYS A 63 -0.76 -17.04 11.66
CA LYS A 63 -0.80 -18.51 11.73
C LYS A 63 0.04 -19.07 12.90
N ARG A 64 0.95 -18.27 13.45
CA ARG A 64 1.69 -18.52 14.69
C ARG A 64 1.19 -17.52 15.72
N GLY A 65 0.18 -17.93 16.49
CA GLY A 65 -0.55 -17.06 17.40
C GLY A 65 0.35 -16.27 18.35
N HIS A 66 0.23 -14.94 18.33
CA HIS A 66 0.55 -14.06 19.45
C HIS A 66 0.01 -12.64 19.24
N MET A 67 -0.15 -11.95 20.38
CA MET A 67 -0.88 -10.70 20.60
C MET A 67 -0.02 -9.44 20.42
N HIS A 68 -0.70 -8.34 20.07
CA HIS A 68 -0.56 -6.92 20.47
C HIS A 68 0.79 -6.34 20.94
N VAL A 69 1.16 -5.20 20.32
CA VAL A 69 1.56 -3.83 20.83
C VAL A 69 2.43 -3.20 19.71
N ASP A 70 1.93 -2.15 19.04
CA ASP A 70 2.23 -0.70 19.16
C ASP A 70 3.51 -0.19 18.48
N GLY A 71 3.56 -0.29 17.16
CA GLY A 71 4.58 0.39 16.36
C GLY A 71 4.51 -0.07 14.91
N PHE A 72 4.97 0.76 13.97
CA PHE A 72 5.13 0.28 12.59
C PHE A 72 6.21 -0.82 12.54
N GLU A 73 7.24 -0.67 13.36
CA GLU A 73 8.34 -1.60 13.52
C GLU A 73 7.86 -2.96 14.06
N ASP A 74 7.03 -2.96 15.11
CA ASP A 74 6.50 -4.18 15.73
C ASP A 74 5.64 -4.98 14.72
N ILE A 75 4.86 -4.28 13.90
CA ILE A 75 4.09 -4.90 12.82
C ILE A 75 5.01 -5.63 11.82
N LEU A 76 6.17 -5.07 11.51
CA LEU A 76 7.14 -5.73 10.65
C LEU A 76 7.80 -6.92 11.35
N GLU A 77 8.00 -6.88 12.66
CA GLU A 77 8.53 -8.03 13.42
C GLU A 77 7.60 -9.25 13.35
N GLU A 78 6.29 -9.03 13.23
CA GLU A 78 5.35 -10.13 13.03
C GLU A 78 5.65 -10.88 11.71
N PHE A 79 6.14 -10.23 10.66
CA PHE A 79 6.25 -10.88 9.34
C PHE A 79 7.10 -12.16 9.39
N PRO A 80 6.67 -13.23 8.69
CA PRO A 80 7.44 -14.47 8.62
C PRO A 80 8.83 -14.24 8.00
N GLN A 81 9.81 -15.04 8.41
CA GLN A 81 11.21 -14.89 7.98
C GLN A 81 11.40 -14.92 6.46
N SER A 82 10.55 -15.62 5.71
CA SER A 82 10.61 -15.64 4.25
C SER A 82 10.27 -14.29 3.60
N PHE A 83 9.74 -13.33 4.36
CA PHE A 83 9.38 -11.98 3.92
C PHE A 83 10.30 -10.91 4.53
N GLU A 84 11.44 -11.28 5.14
CA GLU A 84 12.45 -10.33 5.61
C GLU A 84 12.89 -9.38 4.49
N CYS A 85 12.99 -9.87 3.25
CA CYS A 85 13.34 -9.05 2.08
C CYS A 85 12.32 -7.94 1.76
N VAL A 86 11.08 -8.05 2.25
CA VAL A 86 10.02 -7.06 2.01
C VAL A 86 9.99 -5.98 3.10
N LYS A 87 10.54 -6.25 4.29
CA LYS A 87 10.54 -5.25 5.39
C LYS A 87 11.19 -3.91 5.01
N PRO A 88 12.34 -3.88 4.31
CA PRO A 88 12.91 -2.62 3.84
C PRO A 88 11.97 -1.86 2.91
N LEU A 89 11.30 -2.55 1.99
CA LEU A 89 10.31 -1.95 1.09
C LEU A 89 9.16 -1.31 1.88
N CYS A 90 8.61 -2.01 2.87
CA CYS A 90 7.56 -1.44 3.72
C CYS A 90 8.01 -0.16 4.44
N LYS A 91 9.26 -0.12 4.94
CA LYS A 91 9.84 1.07 5.58
C LYS A 91 9.94 2.27 4.62
N GLU A 92 10.39 2.03 3.40
CA GLU A 92 10.46 3.06 2.35
C GLU A 92 9.05 3.58 1.99
N LEU A 93 8.09 2.67 1.76
CA LEU A 93 6.70 3.04 1.44
C LEU A 93 6.06 3.85 2.57
N ARG A 94 6.31 3.47 3.83
CA ARG A 94 5.85 4.22 5.00
C ARG A 94 6.43 5.65 4.99
N GLY A 95 7.73 5.78 4.73
CA GLY A 95 8.41 7.08 4.64
C GLY A 95 7.90 7.97 3.50
N ILE A 96 7.53 7.38 2.36
CA ILE A 96 7.01 8.10 1.19
C ILE A 96 5.55 8.54 1.39
N LEU A 97 4.68 7.63 1.83
CA LEU A 97 3.25 7.89 1.96
C LEU A 97 2.89 8.74 3.17
N PHE A 98 3.74 8.71 4.19
CA PHE A 98 3.51 9.33 5.48
C PHE A 98 4.77 10.02 6.01
N PRO A 99 5.32 10.98 5.26
CA PRO A 99 6.56 11.64 5.61
C PRO A 99 6.40 12.42 6.92
N CYS A 100 7.20 12.09 7.92
CA CYS A 100 7.14 12.71 9.26
C CYS A 100 7.90 14.05 9.30
N ARG A 101 7.73 14.93 8.31
CA ARG A 101 8.52 16.18 8.22
C ARG A 101 7.93 17.35 8.99
N ASN A 102 6.62 17.43 9.25
CA ASN A 102 5.97 18.49 10.05
C ASN A 102 4.55 18.08 10.51
N GLY A 103 4.39 16.79 10.84
CA GLY A 103 3.08 16.15 11.00
C GLY A 103 2.81 15.14 9.89
N LEU A 104 1.81 14.29 10.10
CA LEU A 104 1.38 13.27 9.15
C LEU A 104 0.67 13.95 7.97
N PHE A 105 1.41 14.27 6.90
CA PHE A 105 0.80 14.84 5.70
C PHE A 105 0.01 13.77 4.95
N THR A 106 -1.31 13.82 5.05
CA THR A 106 -2.24 12.93 4.34
C THR A 106 -2.85 13.54 3.07
N GLY A 107 -2.46 14.78 2.75
CA GLY A 107 -2.93 15.46 1.55
C GLY A 107 -2.46 14.78 0.26
N THR A 108 -3.27 14.90 -0.79
CA THR A 108 -2.94 14.39 -2.12
C THR A 108 -2.13 15.42 -2.92
N PRO A 109 -0.89 15.11 -3.36
CA PRO A 109 -0.15 15.99 -4.26
C PRO A 109 -0.88 16.20 -5.59
N LYS A 110 -0.73 17.38 -6.20
CA LYS A 110 -1.33 17.67 -7.51
C LYS A 110 -0.69 16.85 -8.63
N ASP A 111 0.62 16.65 -8.55
CA ASP A 111 1.38 15.82 -9.47
C ASP A 111 1.55 14.42 -8.87
N PRO A 112 0.99 13.37 -9.52
CA PRO A 112 1.04 12.01 -9.01
C PRO A 112 2.45 11.40 -9.01
N GLU A 113 3.37 11.91 -9.85
CA GLU A 113 4.76 11.44 -9.91
C GLU A 113 5.53 11.72 -8.62
N VAL A 114 5.06 12.68 -7.81
CA VAL A 114 5.61 12.96 -6.48
C VAL A 114 5.49 11.74 -5.55
N LEU A 115 4.46 10.90 -5.73
CA LEU A 115 4.30 9.66 -4.96
C LEU A 115 4.68 8.43 -5.79
N TYR A 116 4.22 8.33 -7.04
CA TYR A 116 4.51 7.15 -7.86
C TYR A 116 6.01 6.99 -8.14
N GLY A 117 6.73 8.06 -8.46
CA GLY A 117 8.16 7.98 -8.75
C GLY A 117 8.95 7.33 -7.61
N PRO A 118 8.88 7.87 -6.37
CA PRO A 118 9.55 7.26 -5.23
C PRO A 118 9.05 5.84 -4.89
N ILE A 119 7.75 5.56 -5.05
CA ILE A 119 7.19 4.22 -4.80
C ILE A 119 7.76 3.21 -5.79
N ILE A 120 7.74 3.52 -7.08
CA ILE A 120 8.29 2.68 -8.15
C ILE A 120 9.77 2.43 -7.88
N GLN A 121 10.54 3.47 -7.54
CA GLN A 121 11.96 3.33 -7.18
C GLN A 121 12.19 2.42 -5.98
N ALA A 122 11.33 2.49 -4.95
CA ALA A 122 11.43 1.60 -3.80
C ALA A 122 11.17 0.13 -4.19
N PHE A 123 10.18 -0.13 -5.07
CA PHE A 123 9.93 -1.46 -5.61
C PHE A 123 11.09 -1.96 -6.48
N ASP A 124 11.61 -1.13 -7.40
CA ASP A 124 12.74 -1.49 -8.25
C ASP A 124 13.99 -1.83 -7.42
N LYS A 125 14.27 -1.03 -6.39
CA LYS A 125 15.34 -1.29 -5.41
C LYS A 125 15.13 -2.64 -4.73
N ALA A 126 13.94 -2.89 -4.17
CA ALA A 126 13.64 -4.15 -3.49
C ALA A 126 13.74 -5.36 -4.43
N ILE A 127 13.29 -5.25 -5.68
CA ILE A 127 13.40 -6.31 -6.68
C ILE A 127 14.87 -6.59 -7.02
N ASN A 128 15.67 -5.55 -7.20
CA ASN A 128 17.10 -5.70 -7.49
C ASN A 128 17.87 -6.30 -6.30
N ASP A 129 17.46 -6.00 -5.07
CA ASP A 129 18.04 -6.61 -3.85
C ASP A 129 17.63 -8.08 -3.68
N ILE A 130 16.45 -8.48 -4.19
CA ILE A 130 15.96 -9.88 -4.14
C ILE A 130 16.59 -10.74 -5.23
N LYS A 131 16.85 -10.17 -6.41
CA LYS A 131 17.46 -10.93 -7.50
C LYS A 131 18.73 -11.57 -6.97
N PRO A 132 18.86 -12.92 -7.06
CA PRO A 132 20.10 -13.56 -6.68
C PRO A 132 21.19 -12.81 -7.42
N THR A 133 22.23 -12.41 -6.69
CA THR A 133 23.43 -11.86 -7.31
C THR A 133 23.99 -12.99 -8.17
N GLU A 134 23.46 -13.12 -9.38
CA GLU A 134 23.93 -14.06 -10.40
C GLU A 134 25.37 -13.64 -10.64
N SER A 135 26.25 -14.36 -9.96
CA SER A 135 27.70 -14.26 -10.03
C SER A 135 28.18 -15.33 -11.00
#